data_AF-A0A2T3YRN5-F1
#
_entry.id   AF-A0A2T3YRN5-F1
#
_cell.length_a   1.000
_cell.length_b   1.000
_cell.length_c   1.000
_cell.angle_alpha   90.00
_cell.angle_beta   90.00
_cell.angle_gamma   90.00
#
_symmetry.space_group_name_H-M   'P 1'
#
loop_
_entity.id
_entity.type
_entity.pdbx_description
1 polymer ?
#
loop_
_entity_poly.entity_id
_entity_poly.type
_entity_poly.pdbx_seq_one_letter_code
_entity_poly.pdbx_strand_id
1 'polypeptide(L)'
;MPNCVSKPVFWKIRERLSLAATIEELGFLVMACSFCKCHGMGDRCKMMDGVMRCKECMRRGRSCDGTGVLLSALNCITSEHKRLRLEEKEAAEQLAEYQQKAAEALSRLSRIRSQCESLVT
;
A
#
# COMPACT_ATOMS: atom_id res chain seq x y z
N MET A 1 20.18 18.04 -31.50
CA MET A 1 20.42 17.69 -30.08
C MET A 1 20.19 18.95 -29.26
N PRO A 2 19.35 18.95 -28.20
CA PRO A 2 19.13 20.17 -27.45
C PRO A 2 20.37 20.49 -26.61
N ASN A 3 20.92 21.68 -26.80
CA ASN A 3 22.07 22.19 -26.06
C ASN A 3 21.69 22.38 -24.58
N CYS A 4 22.37 21.66 -23.68
CA CYS A 4 22.23 21.84 -22.24
C CYS A 4 23.03 23.08 -21.80
N VAL A 5 22.42 24.27 -21.84
CA VAL A 5 23.04 25.48 -21.29
C VAL A 5 23.05 25.41 -19.76
N SER A 6 24.25 25.36 -19.18
CA SER A 6 24.47 25.34 -17.73
C SER A 6 23.99 26.65 -17.07
N LYS A 7 22.80 26.64 -16.47
CA LYS A 7 22.29 27.80 -15.71
C LYS A 7 23.19 28.14 -14.49
N PRO A 8 23.35 29.43 -14.14
CA PRO A 8 24.13 29.85 -12.97
C PRO A 8 23.56 29.31 -11.65
N VAL A 9 24.42 29.10 -10.65
CA VAL A 9 24.08 28.49 -9.34
C VAL A 9 22.92 29.20 -8.64
N PHE A 10 22.88 30.53 -8.71
CA PHE A 10 21.82 31.36 -8.13
C PHE A 10 20.43 31.01 -8.68
N TRP A 11 20.32 30.77 -9.99
CA TRP A 11 19.05 30.41 -10.63
C TRP A 11 18.56 29.04 -10.17
N LYS A 12 19.47 28.08 -10.00
CA LYS A 12 19.15 26.73 -9.49
C LYS A 12 18.66 26.77 -8.04
N ILE A 13 19.17 27.69 -7.22
CA ILE A 13 18.72 27.90 -5.83
C ILE A 13 17.31 28.50 -5.84
N ARG A 14 17.08 29.54 -6.64
CA ARG A 14 15.77 30.21 -6.75
C ARG A 14 14.69 29.25 -7.24
N GLU A 15 14.97 28.46 -8.27
CA GLU A 15 14.05 27.46 -8.83
C GLU A 15 13.66 26.40 -7.79
N ARG A 16 14.64 25.91 -7.02
CA ARG A 16 14.39 24.95 -5.93
C ARG A 16 13.56 25.53 -4.79
N LEU A 17 13.83 26.78 -4.39
CA LEU A 17 13.07 27.45 -3.32
C LEU A 17 11.64 27.74 -3.78
N SER A 18 11.46 28.16 -5.03
CA SER A 18 10.14 28.37 -5.64
C SER A 18 9.35 27.07 -5.64
N LEU A 19 9.94 25.96 -6.11
CA LEU A 19 9.27 24.67 -6.12
C LEU A 19 8.95 24.18 -4.71
N ALA A 20 9.85 24.39 -3.74
CA ALA A 20 9.59 24.06 -2.34
C ALA A 20 8.41 24.84 -1.76
N ALA A 21 8.25 26.11 -2.14
CA ALA A 21 7.08 26.92 -1.76
C ALA A 21 5.80 26.38 -2.41
N THR A 22 5.83 26.03 -3.70
CA THR A 22 4.68 25.44 -4.38
C THR A 22 4.26 24.10 -3.76
N ILE A 23 5.21 23.24 -3.38
CA ILE A 23 4.91 21.99 -2.66
C ILE A 23 4.31 22.27 -1.28
N GLU A 24 4.72 23.34 -0.60
CA GLU A 24 4.14 23.70 0.69
C GLU A 24 2.66 24.07 0.58
N GLU A 25 2.33 24.87 -0.43
CA GLU A 25 0.99 25.40 -0.66
C GLU A 25 0.05 24.36 -1.26
N LEU A 26 0.48 23.67 -2.31
CA LEU A 26 -0.38 22.80 -3.13
C LEU A 26 -0.09 21.30 -2.94
N GLY A 27 0.98 20.95 -2.20
CA GLY A 27 1.36 19.56 -1.99
C GLY A 27 0.48 18.84 -0.96
N PHE A 28 0.45 17.52 -1.08
CA PHE A 28 -0.28 16.61 -0.21
C PHE A 28 0.66 15.93 0.79
N LEU A 29 0.09 15.51 1.92
CA LEU A 29 0.83 14.76 2.94
C LEU A 29 1.10 13.34 2.45
N VAL A 30 2.37 12.96 2.53
CA VAL A 30 2.86 11.64 2.14
C VAL A 30 3.52 10.93 3.30
N MET A 31 3.80 9.63 3.13
CA MET A 31 4.70 8.93 4.05
C MET A 31 6.02 9.67 4.19
N ALA A 32 6.44 9.89 5.43
CA ALA A 32 7.64 10.64 5.73
C ALA A 32 8.88 9.98 5.15
N CYS A 33 9.73 10.78 4.49
CA CYS A 33 11.08 10.36 4.14
C CYS A 33 11.93 10.19 5.42
N SER A 34 13.04 9.45 5.35
CA SER A 34 13.86 9.17 6.53
C SER A 34 14.36 10.46 7.18
N PHE A 35 14.72 11.46 6.37
CA PHE A 35 15.13 12.77 6.88
C PHE A 35 14.04 13.44 7.71
N CYS A 36 12.83 13.58 7.16
CA CYS A 36 11.71 14.22 7.86
C CYS A 36 11.35 13.44 9.13
N LYS A 37 11.38 12.10 9.07
CA LYS A 37 11.11 11.24 10.23
C LYS A 37 12.14 11.44 11.35
N CYS A 38 13.43 11.43 11.05
CA CYS A 38 14.50 11.61 12.04
C CYS A 38 14.52 12.99 12.70
N HIS A 39 13.95 14.01 12.06
CA HIS A 39 13.95 15.40 12.56
C HIS A 39 12.60 15.82 13.17
N GLY A 40 11.70 14.88 13.47
CA GLY A 40 10.40 15.19 14.08
C GLY A 40 9.47 15.97 13.16
N MET A 41 9.60 15.81 11.84
CA MET A 41 8.77 16.45 10.81
C MET A 41 7.97 15.42 9.99
N GLY A 42 7.76 14.22 10.53
CA GLY A 42 7.16 13.11 9.79
C GLY A 42 5.71 13.39 9.36
N ASP A 43 4.95 14.05 10.23
CA ASP A 43 3.56 14.47 10.02
C ASP A 43 3.39 15.65 9.03
N ARG A 44 4.48 16.34 8.69
CA ARG A 44 4.50 17.50 7.78
C ARG A 44 5.22 17.23 6.46
N CYS A 45 5.53 15.97 6.17
CA CYS A 45 6.21 15.62 4.92
C CYS A 45 5.24 15.77 3.74
N LYS A 46 5.40 16.85 2.96
CA LYS A 46 4.60 17.12 1.76
C LYS A 46 5.36 16.82 0.47
N MET A 47 4.65 16.28 -0.52
CA MET A 47 5.08 16.14 -1.90
C MET A 47 4.00 16.64 -2.86
N MET A 48 4.39 16.87 -4.11
CA MET A 48 3.50 17.20 -5.21
C MET A 48 3.62 16.11 -6.28
N ASP A 49 2.55 15.90 -7.04
CA ASP A 49 2.57 14.92 -8.13
C ASP A 49 3.65 15.27 -9.17
N GLY A 50 4.29 14.24 -9.72
CA GLY A 50 5.46 14.37 -10.61
C GLY A 50 6.76 14.84 -9.93
N VAL A 51 6.74 15.21 -8.65
CA VAL A 51 7.93 15.68 -7.92
C VAL A 51 8.48 14.59 -7.00
N MET A 52 9.69 14.14 -7.30
CA MET A 52 10.35 13.03 -6.59
C MET A 52 10.92 13.40 -5.20
N ARG A 53 10.80 14.65 -4.76
CA ARG A 53 11.39 15.12 -3.50
C ARG A 53 10.36 15.89 -2.68
N CYS A 54 10.32 15.60 -1.38
CA CYS A 54 9.47 16.34 -0.45
C CYS A 54 9.92 17.79 -0.31
N LYS A 55 9.01 18.65 0.16
CA LYS A 55 9.25 20.08 0.39
C LYS A 55 10.59 20.37 1.06
N GLU A 56 10.89 19.68 2.17
CA GLU A 56 12.09 19.96 2.97
C GLU A 56 13.37 19.47 2.29
N CYS A 57 13.34 18.30 1.64
CA CYS A 57 14.45 17.82 0.83
C CYS A 57 14.70 18.73 -0.40
N MET A 58 13.65 19.23 -1.05
CA MET A 58 13.74 20.18 -2.17
C MET A 58 14.39 21.49 -1.73
N ARG A 59 13.91 22.06 -0.63
CA ARG A 59 14.40 23.30 -0.02
C ARG A 59 15.88 23.19 0.35
N ARG A 60 16.29 22.07 0.98
CA ARG A 60 17.69 21.84 1.39
C ARG A 60 18.59 21.33 0.27
N GLY A 61 18.03 20.80 -0.81
CA GLY A 61 18.81 20.30 -1.95
C GLY A 61 19.39 18.94 -1.71
N ARG A 62 18.73 18.14 -0.89
CA ARG A 62 19.12 16.78 -0.57
C ARG A 62 18.36 15.81 -1.47
N SER A 63 18.87 14.58 -1.55
CA SER A 63 18.08 13.45 -2.01
C SER A 63 16.89 13.24 -1.07
N CYS A 64 15.84 12.63 -1.60
CA CYS A 64 14.66 12.24 -0.84
C CYS A 64 14.41 10.77 -1.11
N ASP A 65 14.27 9.99 -0.05
CA ASP A 65 13.89 8.58 -0.07
C ASP A 65 12.40 8.39 0.27
N GLY A 66 11.65 9.50 0.34
CA GLY A 66 10.21 9.47 0.54
C GLY A 66 9.51 8.91 -0.70
N THR A 67 8.48 8.11 -0.47
CA THR A 67 7.56 7.68 -1.51
C THR A 67 6.43 8.71 -1.62
N GLY A 68 6.05 9.12 -2.84
CA GLY A 68 4.91 10.02 -3.09
C GLY A 68 3.53 9.44 -2.73
N VAL A 69 3.50 8.39 -1.91
CA VAL A 69 2.28 7.71 -1.46
C VAL A 69 1.54 8.59 -0.47
N LEU A 70 0.31 8.96 -0.84
CA LEU A 70 -0.59 9.75 0.00
C LEU A 70 -0.94 8.98 1.28
N LEU A 71 -0.91 9.66 2.42
CA LEU A 71 -1.32 9.07 3.70
C LEU A 71 -2.80 8.66 3.71
N SER A 72 -3.66 9.45 3.05
CA SER A 72 -5.09 9.13 2.92
C SER A 72 -5.33 7.84 2.13
N ALA A 73 -4.59 7.64 1.04
CA ALA A 73 -4.65 6.42 0.24
C ALA A 73 -4.22 5.20 1.07
N LEU A 74 -3.15 5.33 1.86
CA LEU A 74 -2.68 4.25 2.73
C LEU A 74 -3.71 3.85 3.79
N ASN A 75 -4.41 4.82 4.37
CA ASN A 75 -5.48 4.55 5.34
C ASN A 75 -6.62 3.75 4.70
N CYS A 76 -7.05 4.12 3.49
CA CYS A 76 -8.07 3.40 2.72
C CYS A 76 -7.63 1.97 2.39
N ILE A 77 -6.39 1.80 1.91
CA ILE A 77 -5.83 0.47 1.62
C ILE A 77 -5.81 -0.39 2.88
N THR A 78 -5.43 0.19 4.02
CA THR A 78 -5.34 -0.52 5.29
C THR A 78 -6.71 -0.96 5.80
N SER A 79 -7.75 -0.12 5.67
CA SER A 79 -9.12 -0.49 6.05
C SER A 79 -9.67 -1.60 5.14
N GLU A 80 -9.46 -1.49 3.84
CA GLU A 80 -9.90 -2.51 2.89
C GLU A 80 -9.19 -3.84 3.09
N HIS A 81 -7.88 -3.83 3.36
CA HIS A 81 -7.15 -5.04 3.68
C HIS A 81 -7.70 -5.71 4.96
N LYS A 82 -8.05 -4.92 5.99
CA LYS A 82 -8.67 -5.47 7.21
C LYS A 82 -10.04 -6.09 6.92
N ARG A 83 -10.87 -5.43 6.11
CA ARG A 83 -12.18 -5.95 5.69
C ARG A 83 -12.04 -7.29 4.96
N LEU A 84 -11.16 -7.35 3.96
CA LEU A 84 -10.91 -8.57 3.18
C LEU A 84 -10.37 -9.72 4.04
N ARG A 85 -9.51 -9.43 5.03
CA ARG A 85 -9.03 -10.45 5.98
C ARG A 85 -10.14 -11.05 6.84
N LEU A 86 -11.15 -10.26 7.19
CA LEU A 86 -12.31 -10.76 7.92
C LEU A 86 -13.16 -11.67 7.02
N GLU A 87 -13.43 -11.23 5.79
CA GLU A 87 -14.18 -12.01 4.79
C GLU A 87 -13.46 -13.33 4.45
N GLU A 88 -12.13 -13.31 4.32
CA GLU A 88 -11.30 -14.51 4.12
C GLU A 88 -11.50 -15.51 5.27
N LYS A 89 -11.50 -15.02 6.51
CA LYS A 89 -11.66 -15.86 7.70
C LYS A 89 -13.06 -16.50 7.75
N GLU A 90 -14.11 -15.71 7.52
CA GLU A 90 -15.49 -16.21 7.49
C GLU A 90 -15.69 -17.26 6.40
N ALA A 91 -15.15 -17.02 5.20
CA ALA A 91 -15.19 -17.98 4.10
C ALA A 91 -14.43 -19.28 4.43
N ALA A 92 -13.30 -19.19 5.14
CA ALA A 92 -12.54 -20.36 5.58
C ALA A 92 -13.32 -21.20 6.62
N GLU A 93 -14.01 -20.55 7.56
CA GLU A 93 -14.87 -21.23 8.54
C GLU A 93 -16.04 -21.95 7.86
N GLN A 94 -16.70 -21.30 6.89
CA GLN A 94 -17.75 -21.93 6.09
C GLN A 94 -17.23 -23.13 5.28
N LEU A 95 -16.05 -22.99 4.67
CA LEU A 95 -15.42 -24.08 3.92
C LEU A 95 -15.13 -25.29 4.83
N ALA A 96 -14.65 -25.06 6.04
CA ALA A 96 -14.41 -26.13 7.01
C ALA A 96 -15.70 -26.87 7.38
N GLU A 97 -16.80 -26.14 7.60
CA GLU A 97 -18.11 -26.73 7.87
C GLU A 97 -18.61 -27.57 6.68
N TYR A 98 -18.47 -27.08 5.46
CA TYR A 98 -18.84 -27.83 4.26
C TYR A 98 -17.98 -29.08 4.05
N GLN A 99 -16.68 -29.00 4.34
CA GLN A 99 -15.79 -30.16 4.28
C GLN A 99 -16.19 -31.24 5.29
N GLN A 100 -16.58 -30.85 6.51
CA GLN A 100 -17.06 -31.79 7.51
C GLN A 100 -18.35 -32.49 7.04
N LYS A 101 -19.34 -31.73 6.57
CA LYS A 101 -20.60 -32.29 6.03
C LYS A 101 -20.34 -33.23 4.85
N ALA A 102 -19.42 -32.86 3.96
CA ALA A 102 -19.03 -33.71 2.83
C ALA A 102 -18.38 -35.03 3.31
N ALA A 103 -17.50 -34.98 4.30
CA ALA A 103 -16.87 -36.16 4.88
C ALA A 103 -17.87 -37.12 5.52
N GLU A 104 -18.87 -36.58 6.25
CA GLU A 104 -19.97 -37.36 6.83
C GLU A 104 -20.82 -38.04 5.74
N ALA A 105 -21.18 -37.29 4.69
CA ALA A 105 -21.95 -37.80 3.56
C ALA A 105 -21.20 -38.91 2.80
N LEU A 106 -19.90 -38.72 2.57
CA LEU A 106 -19.03 -39.73 1.93
C LEU A 106 -18.93 -41.00 2.79
N SER A 107 -18.80 -40.85 4.11
CA SER A 107 -18.77 -41.99 5.03
C SER A 107 -20.08 -42.79 4.99
N ARG A 108 -21.22 -42.09 4.94
CA ARG A 108 -22.54 -42.71 4.78
C ARG A 108 -22.69 -43.43 3.43
N LEU A 109 -22.22 -42.80 2.35
CA LEU A 109 -22.25 -43.40 1.01
C LEU A 109 -21.41 -44.67 0.94
N SER A 110 -20.19 -44.64 1.50
CA SER A 110 -19.31 -45.80 1.60
C SER A 110 -19.97 -46.97 2.32
N ARG A 111 -20.61 -46.70 3.47
CA ARG A 111 -21.33 -47.73 4.23
C ARG A 111 -22.47 -48.38 3.44
N ILE A 112 -23.28 -47.56 2.75
CA ILE A 112 -24.38 -48.06 1.93
C ILE A 112 -23.85 -48.92 0.78
N ARG A 113 -22.75 -48.49 0.13
CA ARG A 113 -22.12 -49.29 -0.94
C ARG A 113 -21.68 -50.66 -0.45
N SER A 114 -20.99 -50.73 0.69
CA SER A 114 -20.58 -52.01 1.28
C SER A 114 -21.77 -52.90 1.63
N GLN A 115 -22.86 -52.32 2.14
CA GLN A 115 -24.09 -53.07 2.42
C GLN A 115 -24.73 -53.63 1.13
N CYS A 116 -24.82 -52.82 0.07
CA CYS A 116 -25.33 -53.29 -1.22
C CYS A 116 -24.47 -54.42 -1.80
N GLU A 117 -23.13 -54.29 -1.75
CA GLU A 117 -22.22 -55.33 -2.23
C GLU A 117 -22.42 -56.65 -1.48
N SER A 118 -22.58 -56.59 -0.14
CA SER A 118 -22.80 -57.79 0.67
C SER A 118 -24.12 -58.54 0.41
N LEU A 119 -25.11 -57.88 -0.19
CA LEU A 119 -26.41 -58.49 -0.52
C LEU A 119 -26.43 -59.15 -1.91
N VAL A 120 -25.43 -58.88 -2.75
CA VAL A 120 -25.32 -59.43 -4.11
C VAL A 120 -24.48 -60.71 -4.14
N THR A 121 -23.66 -60.95 -3.11
CA THR A 121 -23.00 -62.23 -2.79
C THR A 121 -23.92 -63.18 -2.04
#